data_AF-A0A7C6YQD1-F1
#
_entry.id   AF-A0A7C6YQD1-F1
#
_cell.length_a   1.000
_cell.length_b   1.000
_cell.length_c   1.000
_cell.angle_alpha   90.00
_cell.angle_beta   90.00
_cell.angle_gamma   90.00
#
_symmetry.space_group_name_H-M   'P 1'
#
loop_
_entity.id
_entity.type
_entity.pdbx_description
1 polymer ?
#
loop_
_entity_poly.entity_id
_entity_poly.type
_entity_poly.pdbx_seq_one_letter_code
_entity_poly.pdbx_strand_id
1 'polypeptide(L)'
;MFSKIGDAILGFFSLLGSVILAIPQIPQKLRNIDRNRVKEKIVSENLKKNVSQEKDNLRIDEKTPHSTSNDYGKIKSKETPATDKEDSDVILISAPFTSKEKEDTIFRLQILSAGFLILSVLTLLSFIPTVLYAIISILLVGFILYTLFNRVKVMYGPEFPAYRDFFLMYIAVGIVLVLVGTNPTLIITFSWSYFPSLTILIFSMIAVAVVYLVFRIRYHRDFTYGVVVETGEKMAYVKVEYDIRSNVKPDIYIVDNSYGASSGNLVKLKTENKVLSNSGNKPISIIETVNKI
;
A
#
# COMPACT_ATOMS: atom_id res chain seq x y z
N MET A 1 -22.10 1.81 26.15
CA MET A 1 -21.44 1.81 24.83
C MET A 1 -20.23 2.75 24.80
N PHE A 2 -20.33 3.95 25.37
CA PHE A 2 -19.20 4.89 25.53
C PHE A 2 -18.05 4.37 26.40
N SER A 3 -18.31 3.57 27.44
CA SER A 3 -17.25 2.99 28.28
C SER A 3 -16.33 2.03 27.50
N LYS A 4 -16.90 1.14 26.68
CA LYS A 4 -16.11 0.20 25.86
C LYS A 4 -15.24 0.89 24.82
N ILE A 5 -15.68 2.04 24.30
CA ILE A 5 -14.90 2.86 23.36
C ILE A 5 -13.80 3.61 24.12
N GLY A 6 -14.10 4.14 25.32
CA GLY A 6 -13.11 4.74 26.21
C GLY A 6 -12.01 3.77 26.60
N ASP A 7 -12.35 2.53 26.95
CA ASP A 7 -11.40 1.48 27.32
C ASP A 7 -10.52 1.06 26.13
N ALA A 8 -11.09 1.00 24.92
CA ALA A 8 -10.34 0.71 23.70
C ALA A 8 -9.36 1.85 23.35
N ILE A 9 -9.77 3.10 23.53
CA ILE A 9 -8.93 4.28 23.31
C ILE A 9 -7.81 4.33 24.35
N LEU A 10 -8.12 4.10 25.63
CA LEU A 10 -7.14 4.04 26.71
C LEU A 10 -6.14 2.89 26.52
N GLY A 11 -6.61 1.72 26.08
CA GLY A 11 -5.77 0.59 25.74
C GLY A 11 -4.83 0.89 24.56
N PHE A 12 -5.31 1.59 23.54
CA PHE A 12 -4.48 2.02 22.41
C PHE A 12 -3.40 3.01 22.84
N PHE A 13 -3.75 4.03 23.63
CA PHE A 13 -2.80 5.02 24.13
C PHE A 13 -1.81 4.43 25.16
N SER A 14 -2.21 3.46 25.98
CA SER A 14 -1.29 2.77 26.89
C SER A 14 -0.28 1.93 26.12
N LEU A 15 -0.71 1.32 25.01
CA LEU A 15 0.17 0.51 24.15
C LEU A 15 1.16 1.42 23.42
N LEU A 16 0.69 2.54 22.85
CA LEU A 16 1.56 3.56 22.26
C LEU A 16 2.56 4.13 23.28
N GLY A 17 2.09 4.49 24.47
CA GLY A 17 2.93 5.00 25.56
C GLY A 17 3.98 3.99 26.01
N SER A 18 3.62 2.71 26.10
CA SER A 18 4.56 1.63 26.45
C SER A 18 5.64 1.42 25.39
N VAL A 19 5.29 1.55 24.10
CA VAL A 19 6.24 1.44 22.99
C VAL A 19 7.19 2.64 22.98
N ILE A 20 6.67 3.85 23.18
CA ILE A 20 7.49 5.07 23.26
C ILE A 20 8.47 5.02 24.43
N LEU A 21 8.02 4.54 25.60
CA LEU A 21 8.88 4.36 26.78
C LEU A 21 9.87 3.19 26.66
N ALA A 22 9.60 2.22 25.79
CA ALA A 22 10.51 1.10 25.54
C ALA A 22 11.68 1.49 24.63
N ILE A 23 11.53 2.49 23.74
CA ILE A 23 12.57 2.90 22.79
C ILE A 23 13.91 3.30 23.46
N PRO A 24 13.93 4.08 24.57
CA PRO A 24 15.16 4.38 25.31
C PRO A 24 15.80 3.16 26.00
N GLN A 25 15.05 2.07 26.23
CA GLN A 25 15.51 0.89 26.98
C GLN A 25 16.03 -0.25 26.07
N ILE A 26 15.84 -0.15 24.75
CA ILE A 26 16.33 -1.12 23.76
C ILE A 26 17.86 -1.34 23.82
N PRO A 27 18.72 -0.32 24.04
CA PRO A 27 20.16 -0.52 24.17
C PRO A 27 20.54 -1.40 25.36
N GLN A 28 19.78 -1.34 26.46
CA GLN A 28 20.06 -2.12 27.67
C GLN A 28 19.54 -3.56 27.57
N LYS A 29 18.39 -3.79 26.93
CA LYS A 29 17.87 -5.14 26.70
C LYS A 29 18.72 -5.94 25.72
N LEU A 30 19.31 -5.31 24.71
CA LEU A 30 20.25 -5.97 23.78
C LEU A 30 21.60 -6.33 24.44
N ARG A 31 22.01 -5.62 25.49
CA ARG A 31 23.27 -5.89 26.22
C ARG A 31 23.18 -7.09 27.17
N ASN A 32 21.98 -7.50 27.58
CA ASN A 32 21.72 -8.63 28.47
C ASN A 32 21.27 -9.91 27.73
N ILE A 33 21.28 -9.94 26.40
CA ILE A 33 21.07 -11.18 25.64
C ILE A 33 22.38 -11.97 25.71
N ASP A 34 22.42 -12.89 26.66
CA ASP A 34 23.52 -13.83 26.84
C ASP A 34 23.72 -14.67 25.58
N ARG A 35 24.78 -14.34 24.81
CA ARG A 35 25.14 -15.00 23.53
C ARG A 35 25.31 -16.52 23.69
N ASN A 36 25.54 -17.01 24.90
CA ASN A 36 25.73 -18.43 25.15
C ASN A 36 24.42 -19.24 25.07
N ARG A 37 23.28 -18.65 25.45
CA ARG A 37 21.98 -19.35 25.45
C ARG A 37 21.35 -19.49 24.06
N VAL A 38 21.69 -18.59 23.14
CA VAL A 38 21.23 -18.64 21.74
C VAL A 38 22.04 -19.65 20.92
N LYS A 39 23.35 -19.80 21.21
CA LYS A 39 24.19 -20.82 20.59
C LYS A 39 23.75 -22.25 20.93
N GLU A 40 23.33 -22.48 22.16
CA GLU A 40 22.90 -23.81 22.64
C GLU A 40 21.56 -24.26 22.02
N LYS A 41 20.64 -23.31 21.76
CA LYS A 41 19.36 -23.59 21.09
C LYS A 41 19.52 -23.90 19.60
N ILE A 42 20.44 -23.24 18.90
CA ILE A 42 20.67 -23.47 17.46
C ILE A 42 21.43 -24.78 17.19
N VAL A 43 22.33 -25.18 18.09
CA VAL A 43 23.11 -26.42 17.95
C VAL A 43 22.26 -27.66 18.25
N SER A 44 21.37 -27.59 19.24
CA SER A 44 20.49 -28.72 19.61
C SER A 44 19.38 -29.01 18.59
N GLU A 45 18.88 -28.00 17.86
CA GLU A 45 17.83 -28.19 16.84
C GLU A 45 18.37 -28.76 15.51
N ASN A 46 19.61 -28.42 15.12
CA ASN A 46 20.21 -28.90 13.87
C ASN A 46 20.79 -30.32 13.98
N LEU A 47 21.27 -30.72 15.16
CA LEU A 47 21.78 -32.09 15.38
C LEU A 47 20.67 -33.14 15.47
N LYS A 48 19.46 -32.76 15.90
CA LYS A 48 18.33 -33.69 16.05
C LYS A 48 17.58 -34.00 14.76
N LYS A 49 17.69 -33.14 13.73
CA LYS A 49 17.07 -33.37 12.41
C LYS A 49 17.94 -34.24 11.48
N ASN A 50 19.26 -34.13 11.55
CA ASN A 50 20.16 -34.86 10.65
C ASN A 50 20.41 -36.33 11.06
N VAL A 51 20.22 -36.70 12.34
CA VAL A 51 20.47 -38.09 12.80
C VAL A 51 19.25 -39.00 12.64
N SER A 52 18.05 -38.45 12.42
CA SER A 52 16.81 -39.22 12.22
C SER A 52 16.41 -39.45 10.76
N GLN A 53 17.10 -38.84 9.78
CA GLN A 53 16.82 -39.06 8.35
C GLN A 53 17.84 -39.97 7.65
N GLU A 54 18.92 -40.37 8.30
CA GLU A 54 20.03 -41.11 7.68
C GLU A 54 20.11 -42.59 8.11
N LYS A 55 19.04 -43.14 8.71
CA LYS A 55 18.96 -44.56 9.11
C LYS A 55 17.94 -45.42 8.35
N ASP A 56 17.12 -44.83 7.48
CA ASP A 56 16.05 -45.56 6.78
C ASP A 56 16.33 -45.89 5.31
N ASN A 57 17.47 -45.50 4.73
CA ASN A 57 17.78 -45.73 3.31
C ASN A 57 19.10 -46.48 3.04
N LEU A 58 19.45 -47.46 3.88
CA LEU A 58 20.59 -48.37 3.63
C LEU A 58 20.24 -49.82 4.02
N ARG A 59 19.44 -50.46 3.15
CA ARG A 59 19.60 -51.88 2.88
C ARG A 59 19.94 -52.06 1.41
N ILE A 60 21.13 -52.62 1.25
CA ILE A 60 21.85 -52.97 0.04
C ILE A 60 21.05 -54.03 -0.73
N ASP A 61 21.00 -53.91 -2.05
CA ASP A 61 21.09 -55.09 -2.89
C ASP A 61 21.93 -54.81 -4.13
N GLU A 62 22.83 -55.76 -4.38
CA GLU A 62 23.91 -55.77 -5.36
C GLU A 62 23.39 -55.88 -6.80
N LYS A 63 24.05 -55.17 -7.74
CA LYS A 63 24.64 -55.69 -8.99
C LYS A 63 25.08 -54.55 -9.93
N THR A 64 26.39 -54.49 -10.18
CA THR A 64 27.03 -53.83 -11.34
C THR A 64 26.87 -54.72 -12.60
N PRO A 65 27.31 -54.31 -13.81
CA PRO A 65 27.54 -52.97 -14.40
C PRO A 65 26.94 -52.83 -15.83
N HIS A 66 27.16 -51.65 -16.45
CA HIS A 66 27.69 -51.46 -17.82
C HIS A 66 26.88 -50.58 -18.80
N SER A 67 27.65 -49.75 -19.52
CA SER A 67 27.46 -49.24 -20.89
C SER A 67 26.65 -47.96 -21.20
N THR A 68 27.43 -46.91 -21.48
CA THR A 68 27.56 -46.21 -22.79
C THR A 68 26.63 -45.04 -23.16
N SER A 69 27.33 -43.96 -23.56
CA SER A 69 27.09 -43.02 -24.67
C SER A 69 25.95 -42.00 -24.60
N ASN A 70 26.40 -40.74 -24.62
CA ASN A 70 26.14 -39.69 -25.61
C ASN A 70 24.71 -39.17 -25.86
N ASP A 71 24.69 -37.83 -25.78
CA ASP A 71 24.12 -36.87 -26.74
C ASP A 71 22.76 -36.21 -26.43
N TYR A 72 22.63 -35.04 -27.04
CA TYR A 72 21.50 -34.09 -27.12
C TYR A 72 21.39 -33.09 -25.96
N GLY A 73 21.44 -31.77 -26.18
CA GLY A 73 21.45 -31.01 -27.42
C GLY A 73 21.06 -29.57 -27.11
N LYS A 74 22.01 -28.64 -27.31
CA LYS A 74 21.80 -27.19 -27.26
C LYS A 74 21.03 -26.76 -28.52
N ILE A 75 19.86 -26.12 -28.37
CA ILE A 75 19.15 -25.49 -29.49
C ILE A 75 19.45 -23.98 -29.49
N LYS A 76 19.92 -23.54 -30.68
CA LYS A 76 20.40 -22.21 -31.06
C LYS A 76 19.27 -21.20 -31.26
N SER A 77 19.53 -19.96 -30.86
CA SER A 77 18.92 -18.73 -31.37
C SER A 77 19.37 -18.48 -32.82
N LYS A 78 18.48 -17.89 -33.63
CA LYS A 78 18.67 -17.63 -35.06
C LYS A 78 18.55 -16.12 -35.30
N GLU A 79 19.67 -15.46 -35.64
CA GLU A 79 19.73 -14.20 -36.43
C GLU A 79 19.71 -14.60 -37.92
N THR A 80 19.35 -13.82 -38.95
CA THR A 80 19.45 -12.38 -39.34
C THR A 80 18.47 -12.20 -40.57
N PRO A 81 18.36 -11.12 -41.38
CA PRO A 81 19.08 -9.83 -41.44
C PRO A 81 18.23 -8.55 -41.60
N ALA A 82 18.95 -7.41 -41.53
CA ALA A 82 18.50 -6.05 -41.71
C ALA A 82 18.08 -5.71 -43.16
N THR A 83 17.14 -4.77 -43.30
CA THR A 83 17.01 -3.91 -44.49
C THR A 83 16.43 -2.58 -44.04
N ASP A 84 17.20 -1.51 -44.24
CA ASP A 84 16.81 -0.12 -43.98
C ASP A 84 15.75 0.36 -44.98
N LYS A 85 14.76 1.13 -44.48
CA LYS A 85 14.24 2.36 -45.10
C LYS A 85 13.31 3.11 -44.14
N GLU A 86 13.43 4.42 -44.22
CA GLU A 86 13.04 5.47 -43.28
C GLU A 86 11.53 5.68 -43.07
N ASP A 87 11.29 6.35 -41.95
CA ASP A 87 10.22 7.32 -41.67
C ASP A 87 8.80 6.79 -41.44
N SER A 88 8.55 6.40 -40.20
CA SER A 88 7.49 7.06 -39.47
C SER A 88 7.90 7.11 -38.00
N ASP A 89 7.91 8.31 -37.43
CA ASP A 89 7.93 8.57 -35.99
C ASP A 89 6.73 7.87 -35.33
N VAL A 90 6.85 6.56 -35.16
CA VAL A 90 6.03 5.80 -34.24
C VAL A 90 6.59 6.15 -32.88
N ILE A 91 6.01 7.20 -32.29
CA ILE A 91 5.96 7.35 -30.84
C ILE A 91 5.49 6.00 -30.33
N LEU A 92 6.42 5.19 -29.85
CA LEU A 92 6.15 3.95 -29.16
C LEU A 92 5.31 4.34 -27.97
N ILE A 93 3.98 4.25 -28.14
CA ILE A 93 2.99 4.32 -27.08
C ILE A 93 3.43 3.22 -26.13
N SER A 94 4.11 3.66 -25.08
CA SER A 94 4.55 2.86 -23.96
C SER A 94 3.43 1.91 -23.58
N ALA A 95 3.74 0.61 -23.56
CA ALA A 95 2.80 -0.44 -23.18
C ALA A 95 1.97 0.01 -21.96
N PRO A 96 0.64 -0.22 -21.96
CA PRO A 96 -0.21 0.21 -20.85
C PRO A 96 0.35 -0.32 -19.53
N PHE A 97 0.51 0.56 -18.53
CA PHE A 97 1.02 0.19 -17.22
C PHE A 97 0.28 -1.01 -16.66
N THR A 98 1.02 -1.97 -16.10
CA THR A 98 0.42 -3.14 -15.47
C THR A 98 -0.31 -2.72 -14.18
N SER A 99 -1.35 -3.48 -13.78
CA SER A 99 -2.06 -3.21 -12.52
C SER A 99 -1.10 -3.17 -11.32
N LYS A 100 -0.05 -4.01 -11.36
CA LYS A 100 0.99 -4.06 -10.32
C LYS A 100 1.80 -2.77 -10.25
N GLU A 101 2.25 -2.23 -11.39
CA GLU A 101 3.01 -0.97 -11.41
C GLU A 101 2.18 0.21 -10.90
N LYS A 102 0.89 0.23 -11.22
CA LYS A 102 -0.05 1.22 -10.70
C LYS A 102 -0.19 1.11 -9.19
N GLU A 103 -0.39 -0.11 -8.68
CA GLU A 103 -0.51 -0.38 -7.25
C GLU A 103 0.76 0.03 -6.49
N ASP A 104 1.93 -0.42 -6.96
CA ASP A 104 3.23 -0.09 -6.36
C ASP A 104 3.47 1.43 -6.31
N THR A 105 3.06 2.15 -7.36
CA THR A 105 3.19 3.61 -7.43
C THR A 105 2.30 4.30 -6.40
N ILE A 106 1.04 3.86 -6.28
CA ILE A 106 0.10 4.41 -5.27
C ILE A 106 0.57 4.07 -3.86
N PHE A 107 1.01 2.83 -3.62
CA PHE A 107 1.53 2.40 -2.33
C PHE A 107 2.75 3.22 -1.91
N ARG A 108 3.67 3.49 -2.84
CA ARG A 108 4.83 4.36 -2.58
C ARG A 108 4.40 5.78 -2.21
N LEU A 109 3.42 6.35 -2.92
CA LEU A 109 2.85 7.66 -2.57
C LEU A 109 2.18 7.68 -1.20
N GLN A 110 1.49 6.59 -0.82
CA GLN A 110 0.91 6.44 0.52
C GLN A 110 2.00 6.41 1.59
N ILE A 111 3.08 5.64 1.40
CA ILE A 111 4.23 5.62 2.33
C ILE A 111 4.86 7.01 2.46
N LEU A 112 5.09 7.70 1.35
CA LEU A 112 5.67 9.05 1.38
C LEU A 112 4.77 10.05 2.10
N SER A 113 3.46 10.00 1.84
CA SER A 113 2.47 10.88 2.48
C SER A 113 2.35 10.59 3.98
N ALA A 114 2.29 9.31 4.35
CA ALA A 114 2.30 8.89 5.74
C ALA A 114 3.61 9.31 6.44
N GLY A 115 4.75 9.13 5.78
CA GLY A 115 6.05 9.58 6.27
C GLY A 115 6.10 11.09 6.50
N PHE A 116 5.54 11.89 5.59
CA PHE A 116 5.43 13.34 5.75
C PHE A 116 4.54 13.74 6.96
N LEU A 117 3.40 13.08 7.15
CA LEU A 117 2.54 13.31 8.31
C LEU A 117 3.20 12.89 9.62
N ILE A 118 3.86 11.73 9.66
CA ILE A 118 4.62 11.25 10.83
C ILE A 118 5.73 12.25 11.15
N LEU A 119 6.49 12.69 10.15
CA LEU A 119 7.54 13.71 10.30
C LEU A 119 6.96 15.01 10.90
N SER A 120 5.80 15.46 10.42
CA SER A 120 5.09 16.63 10.95
C SER A 120 4.75 16.46 12.45
N VAL A 121 4.21 15.30 12.84
CA VAL A 121 3.89 15.01 14.24
C VAL A 121 5.15 14.92 15.11
N LEU A 122 6.23 14.28 14.63
CA LEU A 122 7.49 14.18 15.37
C LEU A 122 8.13 15.54 15.66
N THR A 123 8.03 16.48 14.73
CA THR A 123 8.48 17.87 14.95
C THR A 123 7.63 18.59 15.97
N LEU A 124 6.31 18.40 15.97
CA LEU A 124 5.42 18.95 17.00
C LEU A 124 5.72 18.40 18.40
N LEU A 125 6.18 17.15 18.49
CA LEU A 125 6.63 16.52 19.73
C LEU A 125 8.08 16.87 20.09
N SER A 126 8.72 17.80 19.36
CA SER A 126 10.10 18.24 19.57
C SER A 126 11.16 17.13 19.43
N PHE A 127 10.84 16.01 18.77
CA PHE A 127 11.84 14.95 18.48
C PHE A 127 12.78 15.33 17.34
N ILE A 128 12.34 16.21 16.44
CA ILE A 128 13.08 16.60 15.23
C ILE A 128 13.20 18.13 15.17
N PRO A 129 14.41 18.69 15.06
CA PRO A 129 14.61 20.13 14.92
C PRO A 129 13.91 20.70 13.69
N THR A 130 13.38 21.92 13.79
CA THR A 130 12.62 22.59 12.73
C THR A 130 13.40 22.73 11.41
N VAL A 131 14.71 22.99 11.48
CA VAL A 131 15.57 23.09 10.29
C VAL A 131 15.64 21.75 9.55
N LEU A 132 15.84 20.65 10.28
CA LEU A 132 15.90 19.32 9.70
C LEU A 132 14.54 18.90 9.13
N TYR A 133 13.45 19.21 9.85
CA TYR A 133 12.09 19.04 9.37
C TYR A 133 11.87 19.73 8.03
N ALA A 134 12.29 20.99 7.89
CA ALA A 134 12.09 21.77 6.66
C ALA A 134 12.81 21.12 5.47
N ILE A 135 14.07 20.70 5.65
CA ILE A 135 14.87 20.06 4.59
C ILE A 135 14.21 18.75 4.15
N ILE A 136 13.89 17.85 5.09
CA ILE A 136 13.29 16.55 4.76
C ILE A 136 11.90 16.73 4.16
N SER A 137 11.10 17.67 4.66
CA SER A 137 9.77 17.98 4.13
C SER A 137 9.82 18.45 2.69
N ILE A 138 10.76 19.33 2.33
CA ILE A 138 10.94 19.79 0.95
C ILE A 138 11.27 18.61 0.03
N LEU A 139 12.18 17.72 0.46
CA LEU A 139 12.53 16.54 -0.33
C LEU A 139 11.35 15.57 -0.50
N LEU A 140 10.61 15.28 0.58
CA LEU A 140 9.44 14.40 0.54
C LEU A 140 8.34 14.97 -0.35
N VAL A 141 7.97 16.24 -0.13
CA VAL A 141 6.93 16.92 -0.92
C VAL A 141 7.35 17.01 -2.38
N GLY A 142 8.60 17.38 -2.66
CA GLY A 142 9.12 17.39 -4.02
C GLY A 142 9.03 16.03 -4.70
N PHE A 143 9.36 14.95 -3.98
CA PHE A 143 9.28 13.60 -4.51
C PHE A 143 7.83 13.09 -4.72
N ILE A 144 6.91 13.46 -3.81
CA ILE A 144 5.47 13.22 -3.97
C ILE A 144 4.97 13.92 -5.23
N LEU A 145 5.25 15.22 -5.38
CA LEU A 145 4.82 16.02 -6.53
C LEU A 145 5.41 15.47 -7.84
N TYR A 146 6.70 15.13 -7.84
CA TYR A 146 7.35 14.50 -8.99
C TYR A 146 6.62 13.21 -9.42
N THR A 147 6.35 12.32 -8.47
CA THR A 147 5.68 11.05 -8.76
C THR A 147 4.24 11.27 -9.24
N LEU A 148 3.53 12.22 -8.62
CA LEU A 148 2.15 12.54 -8.93
C LEU A 148 2.00 13.09 -10.35
N PHE A 149 2.79 14.09 -10.72
CA PHE A 149 2.65 14.76 -12.02
C PHE A 149 3.31 14.04 -13.18
N ASN A 150 4.35 13.22 -12.93
CA ASN A 150 5.06 12.50 -14.01
C ASN A 150 4.60 11.05 -14.18
N ARG A 151 4.19 10.35 -13.11
CA ARG A 151 3.74 8.95 -13.20
C ARG A 151 2.24 8.81 -13.10
N VAL A 152 1.64 9.29 -12.02
CA VAL A 152 0.20 9.09 -11.75
C VAL A 152 -0.66 9.77 -12.82
N LYS A 153 -0.27 10.97 -13.29
CA LYS A 153 -0.96 11.68 -14.38
C LYS A 153 -1.10 10.82 -15.64
N VAL A 154 -0.03 10.11 -16.02
CA VAL A 154 -0.02 9.25 -17.20
C VAL A 154 -0.77 7.94 -16.94
N MET A 155 -0.61 7.35 -15.74
CA MET A 155 -1.25 6.08 -15.36
C MET A 155 -2.78 6.14 -15.25
N TYR A 156 -3.32 7.26 -14.77
CA TYR A 156 -4.74 7.39 -14.42
C TYR A 156 -5.50 8.38 -15.31
N GLY A 157 -4.81 9.16 -16.14
CA GLY A 157 -5.40 10.01 -17.19
C GLY A 157 -6.62 10.82 -16.70
N PRO A 158 -7.86 10.47 -17.13
CA PRO A 158 -9.08 11.16 -16.69
C PRO A 158 -9.32 11.14 -15.16
N GLU A 159 -8.87 10.11 -14.46
CA GLU A 159 -9.04 9.94 -13.02
C GLU A 159 -7.97 10.69 -12.21
N PHE A 160 -6.94 11.24 -12.88
CA PHE A 160 -5.83 11.96 -12.24
C PHE A 160 -6.26 13.06 -11.24
N PRO A 161 -7.28 13.90 -11.50
CA PRO A 161 -7.68 14.95 -10.56
C PRO A 161 -8.01 14.42 -9.15
N ALA A 162 -8.64 13.25 -9.06
CA ALA A 162 -8.96 12.63 -7.77
C ALA A 162 -7.68 12.22 -7.02
N TYR A 163 -6.75 11.52 -7.69
CA TYR A 163 -5.46 11.15 -7.08
C TYR A 163 -4.64 12.38 -6.70
N ARG A 164 -4.59 13.39 -7.57
CA ARG A 164 -3.89 14.65 -7.33
C ARG A 164 -4.37 15.27 -6.04
N ASP A 165 -5.68 15.51 -5.94
CA ASP A 165 -6.25 16.21 -4.79
C ASP A 165 -6.10 15.39 -3.51
N PHE A 166 -6.26 14.06 -3.59
CA PHE A 166 -6.07 13.19 -2.43
C PHE A 166 -4.67 13.34 -1.80
N PHE A 167 -3.61 13.25 -2.60
CA PHE A 167 -2.24 13.37 -2.09
C PHE A 167 -1.87 14.81 -1.71
N LEU A 168 -2.36 15.81 -2.46
CA LEU A 168 -2.17 17.22 -2.10
C LEU A 168 -2.86 17.57 -0.78
N MET A 169 -4.02 16.96 -0.47
CA MET A 169 -4.70 17.16 0.79
C MET A 169 -3.89 16.62 1.98
N TYR A 170 -3.19 15.49 1.85
CA TYR A 170 -2.28 15.05 2.91
C TYR A 170 -1.12 16.01 3.15
N ILE A 171 -0.55 16.57 2.08
CA ILE A 171 0.47 17.61 2.19
C ILE A 171 -0.10 18.84 2.91
N ALA A 172 -1.29 19.29 2.50
CA ALA A 172 -1.96 20.43 3.12
C ALA A 172 -2.24 20.19 4.61
N VAL A 173 -2.71 18.99 5.00
CA VAL A 173 -2.93 18.62 6.40
C VAL A 173 -1.63 18.69 7.21
N GLY A 174 -0.53 18.13 6.72
CA GLY A 174 0.75 18.20 7.44
C GLY A 174 1.23 19.64 7.63
N ILE A 175 1.12 20.48 6.61
CA ILE A 175 1.46 21.91 6.69
C ILE A 175 0.57 22.62 7.72
N VAL A 176 -0.75 22.44 7.63
CA VAL A 176 -1.70 23.06 8.57
C VAL A 176 -1.45 22.61 10.00
N LEU A 177 -1.17 21.31 10.21
CA LEU A 177 -0.85 20.77 11.54
C LEU A 177 0.37 21.45 12.15
N VAL A 178 1.46 21.61 11.39
CA VAL A 178 2.66 22.27 11.89
C VAL A 178 2.42 23.76 12.13
N LEU A 179 1.71 24.46 11.24
CA LEU A 179 1.37 25.88 11.43
C LEU A 179 0.51 26.11 12.67
N VAL A 180 -0.51 25.28 12.89
CA VAL A 180 -1.38 25.38 14.09
C VAL A 180 -0.61 24.98 15.34
N GLY A 181 0.14 23.87 15.30
CA GLY A 181 0.87 23.32 16.44
C GLY A 181 2.14 24.10 16.82
N THR A 182 2.55 25.09 16.02
CA THR A 182 3.64 26.02 16.35
C THR A 182 3.15 27.43 16.64
N ASN A 183 1.85 27.72 16.49
CA ASN A 183 1.27 29.03 16.75
C ASN A 183 0.93 29.16 18.25
N PRO A 184 1.64 30.01 19.03
CA PRO A 184 1.43 30.11 20.47
C PRO A 184 0.02 30.59 20.83
N THR A 185 -0.58 31.48 20.02
CA THR A 185 -1.92 32.01 20.27
C THR A 185 -2.97 30.92 20.21
N LEU A 186 -2.91 30.05 19.19
CA LEU A 186 -3.85 28.94 19.02
C LEU A 186 -3.64 27.88 20.10
N ILE A 187 -2.38 27.58 20.43
CA ILE A 187 -2.07 26.66 21.51
C ILE A 187 -2.64 27.18 22.82
N ILE A 188 -2.35 28.43 23.22
CA ILE A 188 -2.83 29.00 24.50
C ILE A 188 -4.37 29.09 24.56
N THR A 189 -5.02 29.46 23.46
CA THR A 189 -6.49 29.61 23.41
C THR A 189 -7.21 28.27 23.65
N PHE A 190 -6.64 27.17 23.18
CA PHE A 190 -7.26 25.84 23.23
C PHE A 190 -6.53 24.86 24.15
N SER A 191 -5.37 25.24 24.71
CA SER A 191 -4.61 24.41 25.65
C SER A 191 -5.34 24.42 26.97
N TRP A 192 -5.97 23.31 27.29
CA TRP A 192 -6.36 23.05 28.67
C TRP A 192 -5.08 22.89 29.48
N SER A 193 -4.98 23.56 30.63
CA SER A 193 -3.75 23.62 31.45
C SER A 193 -3.14 22.26 31.77
N TYR A 194 -3.92 21.18 31.69
CA TYR A 194 -3.51 19.82 31.96
C TYR A 194 -3.14 19.00 30.70
N PHE A 195 -3.49 19.45 29.48
CA PHE A 195 -3.29 18.70 28.24
C PHE A 195 -2.90 19.60 27.06
N PRO A 196 -1.66 20.13 27.02
CA PRO A 196 -1.20 21.00 25.92
C PRO A 196 -1.20 20.30 24.55
N SER A 197 -1.12 18.97 24.50
CA SER A 197 -1.20 18.18 23.26
C SER A 197 -2.63 17.92 22.78
N LEU A 198 -3.65 18.22 23.59
CA LEU A 198 -5.06 17.99 23.23
C LEU A 198 -5.50 18.88 22.07
N THR A 199 -4.99 20.12 22.00
CA THR A 199 -5.25 21.03 20.88
C THR A 199 -4.81 20.39 19.56
N ILE A 200 -3.58 19.88 19.49
CA ILE A 200 -3.04 19.24 18.29
C ILE A 200 -3.89 18.02 17.90
N LEU A 201 -4.31 17.21 18.88
CA LEU A 201 -5.18 16.06 18.64
C LEU A 201 -6.54 16.47 18.05
N ILE A 202 -7.22 17.46 18.64
CA ILE A 202 -8.52 17.95 18.16
C ILE A 202 -8.40 18.50 16.73
N PHE A 203 -7.41 19.36 16.49
CA PHE A 203 -7.17 19.91 15.14
C PHE A 203 -6.82 18.81 14.13
N SER A 204 -6.09 17.77 14.53
CA SER A 204 -5.81 16.61 13.67
C SER A 204 -7.06 15.83 13.30
N MET A 205 -7.97 15.60 14.26
CA MET A 205 -9.24 14.92 14.00
C MET A 205 -10.14 15.76 13.06
N ILE A 206 -10.22 17.06 13.30
CA ILE A 206 -10.96 17.99 12.43
C ILE A 206 -10.36 17.98 11.03
N ALA A 207 -9.03 18.08 10.89
CA ALA A 207 -8.36 18.07 9.60
C ALA A 207 -8.64 16.77 8.82
N VAL A 208 -8.56 15.61 9.47
CA VAL A 208 -8.90 14.31 8.85
C VAL A 208 -10.37 14.28 8.41
N ALA A 209 -11.29 14.74 9.26
CA ALA A 209 -12.71 14.80 8.94
C ALA A 209 -13.00 15.73 7.75
N VAL A 210 -12.38 16.91 7.72
CA VAL A 210 -12.51 17.89 6.62
C VAL A 210 -11.97 17.30 5.32
N VAL A 211 -10.77 16.72 5.32
CA VAL A 211 -10.20 16.09 4.11
C VAL A 211 -11.12 14.98 3.59
N TYR A 212 -11.60 14.11 4.48
CA TYR A 212 -12.53 13.05 4.11
C TYR A 212 -13.81 13.61 3.47
N LEU A 213 -14.43 14.63 4.08
CA LEU A 213 -15.65 15.25 3.57
C LEU A 213 -15.44 15.95 2.24
N VAL A 214 -14.38 16.76 2.11
CA VAL A 214 -14.05 17.49 0.87
C VAL A 214 -13.78 16.51 -0.27
N PHE A 215 -12.98 15.47 -0.02
CA PHE A 215 -12.71 14.45 -1.03
C PHE A 215 -14.00 13.76 -1.48
N ARG A 216 -14.83 13.37 -0.50
CA ARG A 216 -16.07 12.65 -0.77
C ARG A 216 -17.06 13.50 -1.57
N ILE A 217 -17.30 14.74 -1.17
CA ILE A 217 -18.23 15.64 -1.87
C ILE A 217 -17.79 15.83 -3.33
N ARG A 218 -16.48 15.94 -3.58
CA ARG A 218 -15.96 16.26 -4.90
C ARG A 218 -15.84 15.06 -5.84
N TYR A 219 -15.50 13.89 -5.31
CA TYR A 219 -15.02 12.78 -6.14
C TYR A 219 -15.81 11.48 -6.01
N HIS A 220 -16.65 11.34 -4.99
CA HIS A 220 -17.37 10.10 -4.72
C HIS A 220 -18.22 9.63 -5.91
N ARG A 221 -18.17 8.33 -6.18
CA ARG A 221 -19.08 7.64 -7.10
C ARG A 221 -19.46 6.26 -6.58
N ASP A 222 -20.60 5.75 -7.01
CA ASP A 222 -21.21 4.47 -6.64
C ASP A 222 -20.93 3.35 -7.66
N PHE A 223 -19.91 3.53 -8.49
CA PHE A 223 -19.46 2.55 -9.46
C PHE A 223 -17.93 2.52 -9.57
N THR A 224 -17.40 1.38 -10.03
CA THR A 224 -15.99 1.19 -10.38
C THR A 224 -15.87 0.45 -11.71
N TYR A 225 -14.65 0.26 -12.20
CA TYR A 225 -14.37 -0.50 -13.41
C TYR A 225 -13.48 -1.70 -13.11
N GLY A 226 -13.66 -2.77 -13.87
CA GLY A 226 -12.84 -3.97 -13.75
C GLY A 226 -12.86 -4.81 -15.02
N VAL A 227 -11.96 -5.79 -15.08
CA VAL A 227 -11.87 -6.73 -16.20
C VAL A 227 -12.36 -8.09 -15.73
N VAL A 228 -13.31 -8.67 -16.47
CA VAL A 228 -13.82 -10.01 -16.19
C VAL A 228 -12.72 -11.03 -16.44
N VAL A 229 -12.36 -11.79 -15.40
CA VAL A 229 -11.36 -12.86 -15.47
C VAL A 229 -12.03 -14.17 -15.89
N GLU A 230 -13.13 -14.51 -15.23
CA GLU A 230 -13.86 -15.76 -15.44
C GLU A 230 -15.36 -15.55 -15.21
N THR A 231 -16.17 -16.23 -16.02
CA THR A 231 -17.63 -16.16 -15.97
C THR A 231 -18.22 -17.52 -15.61
N GLY A 232 -19.08 -17.55 -14.58
CA GLY A 232 -20.02 -18.65 -14.32
C GLY A 232 -21.42 -18.32 -14.85
N GLU A 233 -22.42 -19.14 -14.49
CA GLU A 233 -23.79 -18.99 -15.00
C GLU A 233 -24.46 -17.65 -14.61
N LYS A 234 -24.32 -17.22 -13.35
CA LYS A 234 -24.92 -15.98 -12.81
C LYS A 234 -23.92 -15.09 -12.07
N MET A 235 -22.67 -15.51 -11.96
CA MET A 235 -21.62 -14.81 -11.24
C MET A 235 -20.40 -14.67 -12.12
N ALA A 236 -19.60 -13.63 -11.90
CA ALA A 236 -18.32 -13.43 -12.57
C ALA A 236 -17.24 -13.06 -11.56
N TYR A 237 -16.02 -13.52 -11.83
CA TYR A 237 -14.81 -13.06 -11.16
C TYR A 237 -14.29 -11.85 -11.93
N VAL A 238 -14.27 -10.70 -11.27
CA VAL A 238 -13.85 -9.44 -11.89
C VAL A 238 -12.66 -8.87 -11.15
N LYS A 239 -11.57 -8.70 -11.87
CA LYS A 239 -10.36 -8.04 -11.35
C LYS A 239 -10.58 -6.53 -11.38
N VAL A 240 -10.49 -5.91 -10.22
CA VAL A 240 -10.68 -4.47 -10.04
C VAL A 240 -9.36 -3.86 -9.61
N GLU A 241 -8.99 -2.74 -10.24
CA GLU A 241 -7.84 -1.94 -9.80
C GLU A 241 -8.25 -1.01 -8.66
N TYR A 242 -7.27 -0.48 -7.92
CA TYR A 242 -7.57 0.47 -6.85
C TYR A 242 -8.32 1.70 -7.40
N ASP A 243 -9.55 1.90 -6.95
CA ASP A 243 -10.37 3.06 -7.31
C ASP A 243 -10.65 3.90 -6.07
N ILE A 244 -9.96 5.03 -6.00
CA ILE A 244 -10.04 5.94 -4.86
C ILE A 244 -11.40 6.65 -4.76
N ARG A 245 -12.11 6.82 -5.89
CA ARG A 245 -13.37 7.57 -5.94
C ARG A 245 -14.55 6.76 -5.43
N SER A 246 -14.51 5.45 -5.69
CA SER A 246 -15.50 4.50 -5.18
C SER A 246 -15.03 3.79 -3.91
N ASN A 247 -13.82 4.08 -3.43
CA ASN A 247 -13.19 3.44 -2.26
C ASN A 247 -13.14 1.91 -2.39
N VAL A 248 -12.87 1.40 -3.60
CA VAL A 248 -12.72 -0.03 -3.87
C VAL A 248 -11.25 -0.39 -3.85
N LYS A 249 -10.90 -1.42 -3.07
CA LYS A 249 -9.53 -1.92 -2.96
C LYS A 249 -9.18 -2.80 -4.17
N PRO A 250 -7.91 -2.91 -4.57
CA PRO A 250 -7.53 -3.80 -5.65
C PRO A 250 -7.73 -5.25 -5.20
N ASP A 251 -8.56 -6.02 -5.91
CA ASP A 251 -8.79 -7.44 -5.65
C ASP A 251 -9.53 -8.09 -6.83
N ILE A 252 -9.73 -9.41 -6.75
CA ILE A 252 -10.68 -10.16 -7.58
C ILE A 252 -11.98 -10.30 -6.79
N TYR A 253 -13.05 -9.71 -7.30
CA TYR A 253 -14.37 -9.75 -6.68
C TYR A 253 -15.29 -10.72 -7.39
N ILE A 254 -16.09 -11.46 -6.62
CA ILE A 254 -17.22 -12.24 -7.13
C ILE A 254 -18.42 -11.31 -7.18
N VAL A 255 -18.97 -11.11 -8.38
CA VAL A 255 -20.08 -10.17 -8.62
C VAL A 255 -21.18 -10.84 -9.41
N ASP A 256 -22.41 -10.34 -9.25
CA ASP A 256 -23.56 -10.76 -10.04
C ASP A 256 -23.34 -10.39 -11.53
N ASN A 257 -23.48 -11.40 -12.40
CA ASN A 257 -23.36 -11.30 -13.84
C ASN A 257 -24.68 -11.56 -14.56
N SER A 258 -25.81 -11.17 -13.96
CA SER A 258 -27.12 -11.19 -14.64
C SER A 258 -27.14 -10.35 -15.93
N TYR A 259 -26.18 -9.45 -16.12
CA TYR A 259 -25.97 -8.70 -17.36
C TYR A 259 -25.45 -9.56 -18.53
N GLY A 260 -24.76 -10.67 -18.25
CA GLY A 260 -24.21 -11.56 -19.28
C GLY A 260 -22.91 -11.07 -19.92
N ALA A 261 -22.02 -10.42 -19.15
CA ALA A 261 -20.69 -10.06 -19.62
C ALA A 261 -19.80 -11.30 -19.79
N SER A 262 -18.93 -11.29 -20.79
CA SER A 262 -18.01 -12.39 -21.12
C SER A 262 -16.61 -12.16 -20.53
N SER A 263 -15.85 -13.24 -20.35
CA SER A 263 -14.43 -13.17 -19.95
C SER A 263 -13.62 -12.24 -20.86
N GLY A 264 -12.75 -11.43 -20.25
CA GLY A 264 -11.94 -10.41 -20.93
C GLY A 264 -12.66 -9.09 -21.17
N ASN A 265 -13.96 -8.96 -20.89
CA ASN A 265 -14.66 -7.70 -21.05
C ASN A 265 -14.25 -6.70 -19.95
N LEU A 266 -14.07 -5.44 -20.35
CA LEU A 266 -14.03 -4.32 -19.41
C LEU A 266 -15.48 -4.01 -19.01
N VAL A 267 -15.76 -4.03 -17.73
CA VAL A 267 -17.10 -3.84 -17.18
C VAL A 267 -17.12 -2.71 -16.18
N LYS A 268 -18.26 -2.04 -16.10
CA LYS A 268 -18.58 -1.15 -14.98
C LYS A 268 -19.36 -1.94 -13.95
N LEU A 269 -18.98 -1.75 -12.71
CA LEU A 269 -19.49 -2.47 -11.56
C LEU A 269 -20.19 -1.49 -10.63
N LYS A 270 -21.40 -1.82 -10.21
CA LYS A 270 -22.05 -1.12 -9.10
C LYS A 270 -21.35 -1.48 -7.80
N THR A 271 -21.14 -0.51 -6.92
CA THR A 271 -20.50 -0.73 -5.62
C THR A 271 -21.49 -0.59 -4.47
N GLU A 272 -21.17 -1.19 -3.33
CA GLU A 272 -21.85 -0.90 -2.07
C GLU A 272 -21.67 0.59 -1.73
N ASN A 273 -22.75 1.29 -1.38
CA ASN A 273 -22.70 2.71 -1.01
C ASN A 273 -22.48 2.88 0.50
N LYS A 274 -21.43 2.27 1.05
CA LYS A 274 -21.12 2.38 2.48
C LYS A 274 -20.44 3.71 2.76
N VAL A 275 -21.02 4.47 3.70
CA VAL A 275 -20.48 5.76 4.15
C VAL A 275 -19.17 5.59 4.89
N LEU A 276 -19.12 4.65 5.83
CA LEU A 276 -17.96 4.35 6.67
C LEU A 276 -17.64 2.87 6.52
N SER A 277 -16.63 2.54 5.71
CA SER A 277 -16.16 1.16 5.52
C SER A 277 -14.66 1.08 5.72
N ASN A 278 -14.22 0.34 6.75
CA ASN A 278 -12.80 0.05 6.99
C ASN A 278 -12.23 -0.87 5.90
N SER A 279 -13.06 -1.71 5.29
CA SER A 279 -12.66 -2.64 4.24
C SER A 279 -12.70 -2.03 2.84
N GLY A 280 -13.20 -0.80 2.68
CA GLY A 280 -13.58 -0.26 1.38
C GLY A 280 -14.98 -0.74 0.94
N ASN A 281 -15.48 -0.17 -0.14
CA ASN A 281 -16.72 -0.60 -0.78
C ASN A 281 -16.46 -1.87 -1.61
N LYS A 282 -17.46 -2.75 -1.69
CA LYS A 282 -17.37 -3.95 -2.51
C LYS A 282 -18.19 -3.78 -3.79
N PRO A 283 -17.66 -4.18 -4.96
CA PRO A 283 -18.47 -4.41 -6.15
C PRO A 283 -19.57 -5.45 -5.88
N ILE A 284 -20.78 -5.21 -6.38
CA ILE A 284 -21.93 -6.10 -6.19
C ILE A 284 -22.41 -6.73 -7.49
N SER A 285 -22.48 -5.96 -8.58
CA SER A 285 -23.06 -6.41 -9.85
C SER A 285 -22.45 -5.69 -11.05
N ILE A 286 -22.41 -6.39 -12.18
CA ILE A 286 -22.07 -5.80 -13.48
C ILE A 286 -23.29 -5.03 -14.01
N ILE A 287 -23.08 -3.79 -14.44
CA ILE A 287 -24.17 -2.93 -14.95
C ILE A 287 -24.04 -2.58 -16.43
N GLU A 288 -22.82 -2.57 -16.98
CA GLU A 288 -22.57 -2.34 -18.41
C GLU A 288 -21.20 -2.90 -18.81
N THR A 289 -21.07 -3.31 -20.06
CA THR A 289 -19.77 -3.52 -20.72
C THR A 289 -19.28 -2.21 -21.35
N VAL A 290 -18.01 -1.90 -21.12
CA VAL A 290 -17.34 -0.73 -21.68
C VAL A 290 -16.66 -1.17 -22.97
N ASN A 291 -17.31 -0.97 -24.10
CA ASN A 291 -16.68 -1.19 -25.40
C ASN A 291 -15.61 -0.11 -25.62
N LYS A 292 -14.36 -0.52 -25.84
CA LYS A 292 -13.37 0.37 -26.46
C LYS A 292 -13.86 0.67 -27.88
N ILE A 293 -14.22 1.91 -28.14
CA ILE A 293 -14.30 2.46 -29.51
C ILE A 293 -12.87 2.59 -30.02
#